data_AF-A0A416CCX9-F1
#
_entry.id   AF-A0A416CCX9-F1
#
_cell.length_a   1.000
_cell.length_b   1.000
_cell.length_c   1.000
_cell.angle_alpha   90.00
_cell.angle_beta   90.00
_cell.angle_gamma   90.00
#
_symmetry.space_group_name_H-M   'P 1'
#
loop_
_entity.id
_entity.type
_entity.pdbx_description
1 polymer ?
#
loop_
_entity_poly.entity_id
_entity_poly.type
_entity_poly.pdbx_seq_one_letter_code
_entity_poly.pdbx_strand_id
1 'polypeptide(L)'
;MNVYIERRCFKIKQKCKEWLGSAAGRISLFLFIISLLMLIIACSSWNATSERAASNINNILFGISTNLLGIIVTVSFVQYFIDKQNEKQAQQEEATLIKRYDRFMEVLIKRYLMYFYCVTTPMDKRQDENPLELKNDFNFEDMCDLYEQSLYTCEGIFEPSIVLFYKAEEKLRNYIIDMVEKIDFKYNEELLQILMCFVESSIEHDMRGAILGNINTQSGGEKLTKTISKYIKDSSHQWVEKGKRGELSANLMLPYVQLYQVLKIEIDLLIQYNQYLRELK
;
A
#
# COMPACT_ATOMS: atom_id res chain seq x y z
N MET A 1 -24.32 -0.92 0.53
CA MET A 1 -24.72 -1.15 1.94
C MET A 1 -24.63 -2.62 2.36
N ASN A 2 -25.04 -3.60 1.52
CA ASN A 2 -24.96 -5.04 1.84
C ASN A 2 -23.53 -5.60 2.01
N VAL A 3 -22.56 -5.16 1.19
CA VAL A 3 -21.17 -5.65 1.24
C VAL A 3 -20.46 -5.34 2.57
N TYR A 4 -20.84 -4.24 3.23
CA TYR A 4 -20.25 -3.82 4.51
C TYR A 4 -20.77 -4.67 5.70
N ILE A 5 -22.04 -5.10 5.62
CA ILE A 5 -22.66 -5.98 6.60
C ILE A 5 -22.13 -7.42 6.43
N GLU A 6 -21.96 -7.90 5.19
CA GLU A 6 -21.36 -9.21 4.92
C GLU A 6 -19.91 -9.30 5.39
N ARG A 7 -19.07 -8.28 5.10
CA ARG A 7 -17.67 -8.24 5.60
C ARG A 7 -17.60 -8.19 7.13
N ARG A 8 -18.52 -7.48 7.80
CA ARG A 8 -18.63 -7.48 9.28
C ARG A 8 -19.04 -8.85 9.81
N CYS A 9 -20.08 -9.48 9.25
CA CYS A 9 -20.52 -10.81 9.66
C CYS A 9 -19.44 -11.88 9.44
N PHE A 10 -18.67 -11.78 8.36
CA PHE A 10 -17.54 -12.67 8.09
C PHE A 10 -16.41 -12.50 9.11
N LYS A 11 -15.98 -11.25 9.38
CA LYS A 11 -14.97 -10.96 10.42
C LYS A 11 -15.44 -11.36 11.81
N ILE A 12 -16.73 -11.19 12.14
CA ILE A 12 -17.31 -11.63 13.42
C ILE A 12 -17.31 -13.16 13.52
N LYS A 13 -17.71 -13.89 12.47
CA LYS A 13 -17.65 -15.36 12.45
C LYS A 13 -16.21 -15.88 12.61
N GLN A 14 -15.25 -15.23 11.96
CA GLN A 14 -13.84 -15.60 12.06
C GLN A 14 -13.27 -15.33 13.46
N LYS A 15 -13.49 -14.14 14.03
CA LYS A 15 -13.10 -13.82 15.41
C LYS A 15 -13.79 -14.74 16.44
N CYS A 16 -15.07 -15.07 16.25
CA CYS A 16 -15.76 -16.06 17.10
C CYS A 16 -15.14 -17.45 17.00
N LYS A 17 -14.73 -17.89 15.80
CA LYS A 17 -14.09 -19.18 15.58
C LYS A 17 -12.69 -19.22 16.21
N GLU A 18 -11.92 -18.15 16.10
CA GLU A 18 -10.61 -17.99 16.73
C GLU A 18 -10.72 -17.94 18.26
N TRP A 19 -11.71 -17.20 18.78
CA TRP A 19 -12.00 -17.15 20.21
C TRP A 19 -12.44 -18.52 20.76
N LEU A 20 -13.37 -19.21 20.10
CA LEU A 20 -13.77 -20.58 20.46
C LEU A 20 -12.61 -21.59 20.35
N GLY A 21 -11.66 -21.35 19.46
CA GLY A 21 -10.45 -22.16 19.32
C GLY A 21 -9.43 -21.95 20.45
N SER A 22 -9.44 -20.78 21.09
CA SER A 22 -8.55 -20.47 22.22
C SER A 22 -8.85 -21.34 23.45
N ALA A 23 -7.86 -21.54 24.31
CA ALA A 23 -8.04 -22.26 25.57
C ALA A 23 -9.11 -21.59 26.46
N ALA A 24 -9.13 -20.26 26.50
CA ALA A 24 -10.10 -19.48 27.26
C ALA A 24 -11.54 -19.62 26.71
N GLY A 25 -11.74 -19.58 25.39
CA GLY A 25 -13.06 -19.76 24.78
C GLY A 25 -13.62 -21.16 24.98
N ARG A 26 -12.77 -22.21 24.92
CA ARG A 26 -13.18 -23.58 25.25
C ARG A 26 -13.61 -23.74 26.70
N ILE A 27 -12.86 -23.17 27.64
CA ILE A 27 -13.20 -23.18 29.07
C ILE A 27 -14.49 -22.40 29.31
N SER A 28 -14.66 -21.23 28.69
CA SER A 28 -15.87 -20.42 28.82
C SER A 28 -17.10 -21.12 28.25
N LEU A 29 -16.98 -21.82 27.11
CA LEU A 29 -18.06 -22.61 26.52
C LEU A 29 -18.45 -23.78 27.45
N PHE A 30 -17.46 -24.47 28.01
CA PHE A 30 -17.67 -25.57 28.94
C PHE A 30 -18.39 -25.10 30.21
N LEU A 31 -17.96 -23.98 30.79
CA LEU A 31 -18.61 -23.36 31.96
C LEU A 31 -20.02 -22.88 31.64
N PHE A 32 -20.26 -22.34 30.44
CA PHE A 32 -21.59 -21.94 29.99
C PHE A 32 -22.53 -23.15 29.87
N ILE A 33 -22.06 -24.26 29.29
CA ILE A 33 -22.83 -25.50 29.18
C ILE A 33 -23.15 -26.07 30.56
N ILE A 34 -22.17 -26.13 31.48
CA ILE A 34 -22.38 -26.57 32.85
C ILE A 34 -23.40 -25.68 33.57
N SER A 35 -23.29 -24.37 33.40
CA SER A 35 -24.23 -23.43 34.03
C SER A 35 -25.64 -23.57 33.48
N LEU A 36 -25.80 -23.85 32.18
CA LEU A 36 -27.10 -24.11 31.56
C LEU A 36 -27.70 -25.43 32.05
N LEU A 37 -26.88 -26.49 32.16
CA LEU A 37 -27.29 -27.79 32.70
C LEU A 37 -27.73 -27.69 34.16
N MET A 38 -27.00 -26.96 35.00
CA MET A 38 -27.36 -26.71 36.40
C MET A 38 -28.70 -25.95 36.53
N LEU A 39 -28.99 -25.03 35.60
CA LEU A 39 -30.23 -24.26 35.55
C LEU A 39 -31.41 -25.13 35.09
N ILE A 40 -31.20 -26.00 34.10
CA ILE A 40 -32.19 -27.00 33.66
C ILE A 40 -32.51 -27.97 34.81
N ILE A 41 -31.48 -28.44 35.51
CA ILE A 41 -31.60 -29.30 36.69
C ILE A 41 -32.41 -28.61 37.80
N ALA A 42 -32.11 -27.34 38.10
CA ALA A 42 -32.82 -26.57 39.12
C ALA A 42 -34.28 -26.27 38.75
N CYS A 43 -34.58 -26.15 37.46
CA CYS A 43 -35.94 -26.01 36.92
C CYS A 43 -36.70 -27.34 36.82
N SER A 44 -35.99 -28.47 36.76
CA SER A 44 -36.60 -29.80 36.68
C SER A 44 -37.19 -30.20 38.04
N SER A 45 -38.40 -30.76 38.04
CA SER A 45 -39.02 -31.31 39.25
C SER A 45 -38.26 -32.57 39.70
N TRP A 46 -37.19 -32.40 40.45
CA TRP A 46 -36.39 -33.52 40.94
C TRP A 46 -37.17 -34.33 41.99
N ASN A 47 -37.40 -35.61 41.70
CA ASN A 47 -38.19 -36.54 42.50
C ASN A 47 -37.40 -37.09 43.71
N ALA A 48 -36.98 -36.25 44.66
CA ALA A 48 -36.21 -36.70 45.84
C ALA A 48 -36.63 -36.05 47.16
N THR A 49 -37.12 -36.91 48.07
CA THR A 49 -37.08 -36.86 49.55
C THR A 49 -37.16 -35.48 50.24
N SER A 50 -38.37 -35.11 50.67
CA SER A 50 -38.77 -33.89 51.39
C SER A 50 -38.68 -32.58 50.60
N GLU A 51 -39.81 -31.91 50.44
CA GLU A 51 -39.96 -30.65 49.68
C GLU A 51 -38.98 -29.55 50.12
N ARG A 52 -38.61 -29.52 51.41
CA ARG A 52 -37.65 -28.55 51.96
C ARG A 52 -36.21 -28.78 51.48
N ALA A 53 -35.75 -30.03 51.40
CA ALA A 53 -34.40 -30.33 50.96
C ALA A 53 -34.23 -30.02 49.46
N ALA A 54 -35.22 -30.40 48.64
CA ALA A 54 -35.25 -30.09 47.21
C ALA A 54 -35.27 -28.57 46.94
N SER A 55 -36.08 -27.79 47.69
CA SER A 55 -36.15 -26.34 47.55
C SER A 55 -34.81 -25.64 47.88
N ASN A 56 -34.14 -26.05 48.95
CA ASN A 56 -32.85 -25.48 49.35
C ASN A 56 -31.75 -25.77 48.31
N ILE A 57 -31.71 -27.00 47.77
CA ILE A 57 -30.75 -27.39 46.73
C ILE A 57 -30.99 -26.60 45.44
N ASN A 58 -32.25 -26.44 45.02
CA ASN A 58 -32.58 -25.66 43.82
C ASN A 58 -32.18 -24.19 43.96
N ASN A 59 -32.40 -23.57 45.11
CA ASN A 59 -32.00 -22.18 45.36
C ASN A 59 -30.46 -22.01 45.32
N ILE A 60 -29.71 -22.96 45.87
CA ILE A 60 -28.24 -22.96 45.79
C ILE A 60 -27.77 -23.12 44.33
N LEU A 61 -28.38 -24.03 43.57
CA LEU A 61 -28.06 -24.25 42.15
C LEU A 61 -28.37 -23.03 41.29
N PHE A 62 -29.50 -22.35 41.52
CA PHE A 62 -29.83 -21.08 40.85
C PHE A 62 -28.82 -19.98 41.19
N GLY A 63 -28.43 -19.87 42.46
CA GLY A 63 -27.42 -18.89 42.89
C GLY A 63 -26.05 -19.12 42.24
N ILE A 64 -25.59 -20.37 42.18
CA ILE A 64 -24.32 -20.73 41.53
C ILE A 64 -24.40 -20.48 40.01
N SER A 65 -25.51 -20.89 39.37
CA SER A 65 -25.67 -20.75 37.91
C SER A 65 -25.76 -19.28 37.48
N THR A 66 -26.53 -18.45 38.19
CA THR A 66 -26.65 -17.03 37.85
C THR A 66 -25.34 -16.27 38.08
N ASN A 67 -24.58 -16.61 39.13
CA ASN A 67 -23.25 -16.03 39.36
C ASN A 67 -22.23 -16.44 38.28
N LEU A 68 -22.21 -17.71 37.87
CA LEU A 68 -21.34 -18.18 36.78
C LEU A 68 -21.68 -17.51 35.45
N LEU A 69 -22.97 -17.42 35.11
CA LEU A 69 -23.41 -16.68 33.92
C LEU A 69 -23.03 -15.20 33.98
N GLY A 70 -23.20 -14.56 35.14
CA GLY A 70 -22.80 -13.17 35.35
C GLY A 70 -21.32 -12.96 35.07
N ILE A 71 -20.45 -13.81 35.64
CA ILE A 71 -18.99 -13.75 35.43
C ILE A 71 -18.65 -13.93 33.94
N ILE A 72 -19.22 -14.95 33.27
CA ILE A 72 -18.95 -15.22 31.85
C ILE A 72 -19.34 -14.02 30.99
N VAL A 73 -20.52 -13.45 31.21
CA VAL A 73 -21.01 -12.29 30.46
C VAL A 73 -20.13 -11.07 30.71
N THR A 74 -19.79 -10.78 31.97
CA THR A 74 -18.93 -9.65 32.32
C THR A 74 -17.53 -9.79 31.72
N VAL A 75 -16.89 -10.96 31.84
CA VAL A 75 -15.56 -11.21 31.26
C VAL A 75 -15.59 -11.10 29.74
N SER A 76 -16.63 -11.65 29.09
CA SER A 76 -16.78 -11.55 27.63
C SER A 76 -16.94 -10.10 27.17
N PHE A 77 -17.72 -9.30 27.91
CA PHE A 77 -17.88 -7.88 27.61
C PHE A 77 -16.58 -7.10 27.82
N VAL A 78 -15.88 -7.33 28.93
CA VAL A 78 -14.58 -6.68 29.21
C VAL A 78 -13.56 -7.04 28.13
N GLN A 79 -13.45 -8.31 27.76
CA GLN A 79 -12.53 -8.75 26.70
C GLN A 79 -12.87 -8.09 25.37
N TYR A 80 -14.16 -8.01 25.01
CA TYR A 80 -14.60 -7.33 23.79
C TYR A 80 -14.18 -5.86 23.76
N PHE A 81 -14.32 -5.14 24.89
CA PHE A 81 -13.89 -3.74 24.98
C PHE A 81 -12.37 -3.58 24.89
N ILE A 82 -11.62 -4.45 25.57
CA ILE A 82 -10.15 -4.48 25.49
C ILE A 82 -9.70 -4.75 24.06
N ASP A 83 -10.24 -5.77 23.39
CA ASP A 83 -9.86 -6.12 22.02
C ASP A 83 -10.17 -4.97 21.05
N LYS A 84 -11.32 -4.32 21.22
CA LYS A 84 -11.71 -3.16 20.41
C LYS A 84 -10.81 -1.95 20.65
N GLN A 85 -10.36 -1.74 21.88
CA GLN A 85 -9.42 -0.68 22.21
C GLN A 85 -8.04 -0.98 21.63
N ASN A 86 -7.55 -2.21 21.76
CA ASN A 86 -6.30 -2.67 21.17
C ASN A 86 -6.32 -2.55 19.64
N GLU A 87 -7.42 -2.89 18.99
CA GLU A 87 -7.58 -2.75 17.53
C GLU A 87 -7.52 -1.28 17.07
N LYS A 88 -8.16 -0.36 17.82
CA LYS A 88 -8.06 1.08 17.55
C LYS A 88 -6.64 1.60 17.77
N GLN A 89 -5.97 1.16 18.83
CA GLN A 89 -4.61 1.57 19.14
C GLN A 89 -3.66 1.09 18.05
N ALA A 90 -3.74 -0.18 17.64
CA ALA A 90 -2.93 -0.73 16.55
C ALA A 90 -3.15 0.04 15.24
N GLN A 91 -4.40 0.41 14.92
CA GLN A 91 -4.70 1.24 13.75
C GLN A 91 -4.04 2.63 13.83
N GLN A 92 -4.03 3.26 15.00
CA GLN A 92 -3.37 4.55 15.21
C GLN A 92 -1.84 4.44 15.16
N GLU A 93 -1.28 3.36 15.69
CA GLU A 93 0.15 3.08 15.63
C GLU A 93 0.62 2.89 14.20
N GLU A 94 -0.10 2.10 13.40
CA GLU A 94 0.16 1.93 11.96
C GLU A 94 0.09 3.28 11.22
N ALA A 95 -0.98 4.05 11.40
CA ALA A 95 -1.14 5.35 10.75
C ALA A 95 -0.05 6.36 11.16
N THR A 96 0.38 6.33 12.42
CA THR A 96 1.48 7.18 12.92
C THR A 96 2.81 6.79 12.29
N LEU A 97 3.05 5.49 12.12
CA LEU A 97 4.25 4.99 11.47
C LEU A 97 4.28 5.37 9.99
N ILE A 98 3.17 5.20 9.27
CA ILE A 98 3.00 5.66 7.88
C ILE A 98 3.32 7.15 7.76
N LYS A 99 2.69 8.00 8.60
CA LYS A 99 2.93 9.45 8.60
C LYS A 99 4.38 9.81 8.89
N ARG A 100 5.09 9.01 9.70
CA ARG A 100 6.53 9.23 9.95
C ARG A 100 7.36 8.94 8.71
N TYR A 101 7.09 7.83 8.03
CA TYR A 101 7.76 7.48 6.78
C TYR A 101 7.49 8.51 5.68
N ASP A 102 6.24 8.97 5.60
CA ASP A 102 5.80 9.95 4.62
C ASP A 102 6.60 11.26 4.67
N ARG A 103 6.94 11.75 5.87
CA ARG A 103 7.75 12.98 6.01
C ARG A 103 9.04 12.97 5.20
N PHE A 104 9.70 11.81 5.09
CA PHE A 104 10.89 11.68 4.25
C PHE A 104 10.54 11.28 2.82
N MET A 105 9.46 10.49 2.63
CA MET A 105 8.91 10.19 1.30
C MET A 105 8.62 11.48 0.52
N GLU A 106 7.97 12.48 1.13
CA GLU A 106 7.69 13.77 0.49
C GLU A 106 8.96 14.47 -0.05
N VAL A 107 10.08 14.36 0.68
CA VAL A 107 11.36 14.94 0.26
C VAL A 107 11.90 14.19 -0.97
N LEU A 108 11.82 12.86 -0.95
CA LEU A 108 12.24 12.03 -2.08
C LEU A 108 11.33 12.21 -3.30
N ILE A 109 10.01 12.31 -3.10
CA ILE A 109 9.03 12.61 -4.16
C ILE A 109 9.33 13.96 -4.78
N LYS A 110 9.55 15.02 -3.99
CA LYS A 110 9.92 16.35 -4.56
C LYS A 110 11.16 16.25 -5.43
N ARG A 111 12.18 15.52 -4.96
CA ARG A 111 13.42 15.32 -5.71
C ARG A 111 13.21 14.48 -6.98
N TYR A 112 12.37 13.45 -6.91
CA TYR A 112 11.92 12.69 -8.08
C TYR A 112 11.23 13.61 -9.09
N LEU A 113 10.26 14.43 -8.66
CA LEU A 113 9.48 15.32 -9.51
C LEU A 113 10.35 16.37 -10.23
N MET A 114 11.33 16.94 -9.53
CA MET A 114 12.30 17.87 -10.14
C MET A 114 12.99 17.26 -11.37
N TYR A 115 13.46 16.02 -11.27
CA TYR A 115 14.16 15.38 -12.38
C TYR A 115 13.23 14.71 -13.38
N PHE A 116 12.07 14.24 -12.94
CA PHE A 116 10.96 13.83 -13.80
C PHE A 116 10.62 14.97 -14.76
N TYR A 117 10.41 16.19 -14.23
CA TYR A 117 10.15 17.38 -15.05
C TYR A 117 11.27 17.67 -16.06
N CYS A 118 12.53 17.48 -15.67
CA CYS A 118 13.65 17.62 -16.62
C CYS A 118 13.68 16.52 -17.70
N VAL A 119 13.05 15.37 -17.47
CA VAL A 119 12.95 14.29 -18.46
C VAL A 119 11.70 14.43 -19.32
N THR A 120 10.60 14.95 -18.78
CA THR A 120 9.29 14.98 -19.44
C THR A 120 8.92 16.33 -20.03
N THR A 121 9.77 17.35 -19.89
CA THR A 121 9.52 18.69 -20.42
C THR A 121 10.67 19.14 -21.33
N PRO A 122 10.39 19.51 -22.59
CA PRO A 122 11.38 20.08 -23.50
C PRO A 122 12.05 21.32 -22.93
N MET A 123 13.33 21.52 -23.24
CA MET A 123 14.17 22.57 -22.64
C MET A 123 13.57 23.97 -22.80
N ASP A 124 12.96 24.25 -23.95
CA ASP A 124 12.32 25.53 -24.27
C ASP A 124 11.05 25.82 -23.47
N LYS A 125 10.42 24.80 -22.87
CA LYS A 125 9.21 24.93 -22.04
C LYS A 125 9.47 24.93 -20.53
N ARG A 126 10.72 24.73 -20.09
CA ARG A 126 11.02 24.49 -18.66
C ARG A 126 10.93 25.73 -17.76
N GLN A 127 10.74 26.93 -18.31
CA GLN A 127 10.70 28.18 -17.52
C GLN A 127 9.29 28.53 -17.02
N ASP A 128 8.25 27.96 -17.63
CA ASP A 128 6.88 28.45 -17.48
C ASP A 128 6.02 27.61 -16.52
N GLU A 129 6.49 26.44 -16.08
CA GLU A 129 5.70 25.50 -15.28
C GLU A 129 6.34 25.15 -13.92
N ASN A 130 5.51 24.73 -12.97
CA ASN A 130 5.95 24.31 -11.65
C ASN A 130 6.49 22.86 -11.70
N PRO A 131 7.80 22.63 -11.48
CA PRO A 131 8.41 21.30 -11.57
C PRO A 131 7.96 20.33 -10.47
N LEU A 132 7.27 20.82 -9.44
CA LEU A 132 6.76 20.01 -8.33
C LEU A 132 5.29 19.61 -8.49
N GLU A 133 4.67 19.97 -9.61
CA GLU A 133 3.29 19.62 -9.85
C GLU A 133 3.17 18.16 -10.31
N LEU A 134 2.28 17.41 -9.65
CA LEU A 134 1.96 16.03 -10.01
C LEU A 134 0.96 16.03 -11.16
N LYS A 135 1.49 16.02 -12.39
CA LYS A 135 0.69 16.00 -13.61
C LYS A 135 1.14 14.89 -14.54
N ASN A 136 0.15 14.31 -15.22
CA ASN A 136 0.35 13.23 -16.16
C ASN A 136 -0.03 13.62 -17.61
N ASP A 137 0.27 14.85 -18.01
CA ASP A 137 -0.17 15.46 -19.28
C ASP A 137 0.92 15.56 -20.37
N PHE A 138 2.11 15.01 -20.13
CA PHE A 138 3.19 14.98 -21.12
C PHE A 138 3.03 13.87 -22.18
N ASN A 139 3.60 14.08 -23.36
CA ASN A 139 3.65 13.11 -24.46
C ASN A 139 5.05 12.50 -24.61
N PHE A 140 5.19 11.50 -25.48
CA PHE A 140 6.48 10.85 -25.73
C PHE A 140 7.52 11.82 -26.28
N GLU A 141 7.10 12.70 -27.18
CA GLU A 141 7.94 13.69 -27.85
C GLU A 141 8.53 14.71 -26.87
N ASP A 142 7.84 14.95 -25.75
CA ASP A 142 8.29 15.87 -24.71
C ASP A 142 9.57 15.38 -24.00
N MET A 143 9.93 14.10 -24.15
CA MET A 143 11.16 13.51 -23.64
C MET A 143 12.39 13.72 -24.53
N CYS A 144 12.28 14.48 -25.63
CA CYS A 144 13.37 14.61 -26.61
C CYS A 144 14.69 15.16 -26.02
N ASP A 145 14.61 15.94 -24.94
CA ASP A 145 15.76 16.57 -24.28
C ASP A 145 16.20 15.83 -23.00
N LEU A 146 15.84 14.55 -22.82
CA LEU A 146 16.21 13.75 -21.64
C LEU A 146 17.74 13.63 -21.43
N TYR A 147 18.52 13.73 -22.51
CA TYR A 147 19.98 13.70 -22.48
C TYR A 147 20.63 15.07 -22.28
N GLU A 148 19.84 16.14 -22.31
CA GLU A 148 20.33 17.49 -22.06
C GLU A 148 20.53 17.70 -20.55
N GLN A 149 21.33 18.71 -20.23
CA GLN A 149 21.70 19.04 -18.85
C GLN A 149 20.47 19.40 -18.03
N SER A 150 20.46 19.00 -16.76
CA SER A 150 19.39 19.39 -15.84
C SER A 150 19.48 20.88 -15.51
N LEU A 151 18.35 21.49 -15.14
CA LEU A 151 18.31 22.87 -14.66
C LEU A 151 18.89 23.04 -13.24
N TYR A 152 19.22 21.94 -12.56
CA TYR A 152 19.58 21.93 -11.14
C TYR A 152 21.06 21.63 -10.97
N THR A 153 21.77 22.54 -10.29
CA THR A 153 23.24 22.48 -10.15
C THR A 153 23.72 21.61 -8.97
N CYS A 154 22.80 21.16 -8.10
CA CYS A 154 23.14 20.46 -6.86
C CYS A 154 23.86 19.11 -7.06
N GLU A 155 23.72 18.49 -8.23
CA GLU A 155 24.28 17.15 -8.52
C GLU A 155 25.33 17.17 -9.66
N GLY A 156 25.83 18.37 -10.00
CA GLY A 156 26.79 18.58 -11.08
C GLY A 156 26.20 19.38 -12.23
N ILE A 157 27.00 20.31 -12.78
CA ILE A 157 26.55 21.31 -13.78
C ILE A 157 26.27 20.67 -15.15
N PHE A 158 26.83 19.49 -15.42
CA PHE A 158 26.83 18.89 -16.76
C PHE A 158 26.19 17.50 -16.83
N GLU A 159 25.54 17.05 -15.75
CA GLU A 159 24.93 15.72 -15.73
C GLU A 159 23.64 15.71 -16.57
N PRO A 160 23.45 14.72 -17.46
CA PRO A 160 22.20 14.56 -18.21
C PRO A 160 21.00 14.35 -17.28
N SER A 161 19.86 14.95 -17.64
CA SER A 161 18.62 14.91 -16.86
C SER A 161 18.18 13.48 -16.53
N ILE A 162 18.28 12.57 -17.50
CA ILE A 162 17.92 11.15 -17.32
C ILE A 162 18.78 10.43 -16.26
N VAL A 163 20.06 10.80 -16.13
CA VAL A 163 20.94 10.20 -15.12
C VAL A 163 20.50 10.61 -13.72
N LEU A 164 20.19 11.89 -13.54
CA LEU A 164 19.72 12.42 -12.25
C LEU A 164 18.33 11.89 -11.89
N PHE A 165 17.45 11.75 -12.88
CA PHE A 165 16.15 11.09 -12.71
C PHE A 165 16.32 9.69 -12.15
N TYR A 166 17.13 8.85 -12.79
CA TYR A 166 17.32 7.47 -12.32
C TYR A 166 17.95 7.38 -10.93
N LYS A 167 18.87 8.28 -10.58
CA LYS A 167 19.41 8.37 -9.22
C LYS A 167 18.35 8.76 -8.19
N ALA A 168 17.40 9.62 -8.55
CA ALA A 168 16.31 10.03 -7.65
C ALA A 168 15.23 8.97 -7.53
N GLU A 169 14.83 8.36 -8.65
CA GLU A 169 13.88 7.26 -8.71
C GLU A 169 14.39 6.04 -7.93
N GLU A 170 15.66 5.66 -8.09
CA GLU A 170 16.23 4.54 -7.33
C GLU A 170 16.21 4.80 -5.81
N LYS A 171 16.54 6.02 -5.39
CA LYS A 171 16.45 6.41 -3.97
C LYS A 171 15.02 6.33 -3.45
N LEU A 172 14.05 6.78 -4.25
CA LEU A 172 12.62 6.70 -3.92
C LEU A 172 12.15 5.25 -3.82
N ARG A 173 12.41 4.43 -4.85
CA ARG A 173 12.06 2.99 -4.87
C ARG A 173 12.63 2.26 -3.66
N ASN A 174 13.92 2.43 -3.39
CA ASN A 174 14.56 1.73 -2.26
C ASN A 174 13.97 2.16 -0.91
N TYR A 175 13.56 3.42 -0.78
CA TYR A 175 12.87 3.88 0.43
C TYR A 175 11.43 3.33 0.53
N ILE A 176 10.72 3.18 -0.59
CA ILE A 176 9.42 2.52 -0.63
C ILE A 176 9.54 1.04 -0.21
N ILE A 177 10.55 0.32 -0.72
CA ILE A 177 10.82 -1.07 -0.32
C ILE A 177 11.03 -1.14 1.21
N ASP A 178 11.86 -0.26 1.76
CA ASP A 178 12.11 -0.21 3.21
C ASP A 178 10.82 0.07 4.02
N MET A 179 9.96 0.95 3.52
CA MET A 179 8.66 1.24 4.13
C MET A 179 7.73 0.03 4.11
N VAL A 180 7.66 -0.68 2.98
CA VAL A 180 6.83 -1.88 2.81
C VAL A 180 7.29 -3.01 3.72
N GLU A 181 8.59 -3.21 3.87
CA GLU A 181 9.15 -4.28 4.72
C GLU A 181 8.97 -4.03 6.22
N LYS A 182 8.94 -2.76 6.64
CA LYS A 182 8.95 -2.40 8.08
C LYS A 182 7.58 -2.07 8.66
N ILE A 183 6.59 -1.76 7.83
CA ILE A 183 5.23 -1.45 8.28
C ILE A 183 4.32 -2.65 8.01
N ASP A 184 3.60 -3.10 9.03
CA ASP A 184 2.49 -4.05 8.86
C ASP A 184 1.24 -3.28 8.42
N PHE A 185 0.91 -3.32 7.12
CA PHE A 185 -0.23 -2.60 6.53
C PHE A 185 -1.57 -3.30 6.75
N LYS A 186 -1.86 -3.68 7.99
CA LYS A 186 -3.07 -4.43 8.34
C LYS A 186 -4.36 -3.61 8.15
N TYR A 187 -4.30 -2.31 8.40
CA TYR A 187 -5.44 -1.41 8.31
C TYR A 187 -5.40 -0.52 7.06
N ASN A 188 -4.25 -0.40 6.40
CA ASN A 188 -4.02 0.40 5.20
C ASN A 188 -3.54 -0.43 4.00
N GLU A 189 -4.15 -1.60 3.76
CA GLU A 189 -3.80 -2.53 2.67
C GLU A 189 -3.78 -1.87 1.28
N GLU A 190 -4.66 -0.89 1.03
CA GLU A 190 -4.71 -0.15 -0.24
C GLU A 190 -3.43 0.67 -0.48
N LEU A 191 -2.88 1.29 0.57
CA LEU A 191 -1.60 1.99 0.47
C LEU A 191 -0.46 1.03 0.14
N LEU A 192 -0.46 -0.15 0.77
CA LEU A 192 0.50 -1.20 0.45
C LEU A 192 0.43 -1.57 -1.04
N GLN A 193 -0.76 -1.72 -1.61
CA GLN A 193 -0.89 -2.03 -3.05
C GLN A 193 -0.31 -0.93 -3.92
N ILE A 194 -0.60 0.34 -3.63
CA ILE A 194 -0.04 1.49 -4.38
C ILE A 194 1.50 1.45 -4.36
N LEU A 195 2.08 1.26 -3.17
CA LEU A 195 3.53 1.22 -2.97
C LEU A 195 4.17 0.01 -3.67
N MET A 196 3.54 -1.17 -3.59
CA MET A 196 4.00 -2.38 -4.28
C MET A 196 3.96 -2.22 -5.79
N CYS A 197 2.85 -1.71 -6.35
CA CYS A 197 2.74 -1.48 -7.79
C CYS A 197 3.80 -0.50 -8.30
N PHE A 198 4.20 0.49 -7.50
CA PHE A 198 5.30 1.40 -7.86
C PHE A 198 6.62 0.62 -8.00
N VAL A 199 6.96 -0.17 -6.99
CA VAL A 199 8.19 -0.97 -6.97
C VAL A 199 8.21 -1.99 -8.11
N GLU A 200 7.12 -2.72 -8.30
CA GLU A 200 6.99 -3.75 -9.35
C GLU A 200 7.14 -3.13 -10.74
N SER A 201 6.43 -2.03 -11.02
CA SER A 201 6.49 -1.36 -12.33
C SER A 201 7.89 -0.84 -12.65
N SER A 202 8.56 -0.26 -11.65
CA SER A 202 9.92 0.27 -11.75
C SER A 202 10.96 -0.81 -12.05
N ILE A 203 10.78 -2.02 -11.50
CA ILE A 203 11.68 -3.17 -11.71
C ILE A 203 11.40 -3.87 -13.05
N GLU A 204 10.13 -4.17 -13.35
CA GLU A 204 9.73 -4.95 -14.54
C GLU A 204 10.15 -4.25 -15.84
N HIS A 205 10.10 -2.92 -15.85
CA HIS A 205 10.38 -2.09 -17.01
C HIS A 205 11.74 -1.38 -16.93
N ASP A 206 12.66 -1.87 -16.09
CA ASP A 206 13.94 -1.21 -15.88
C ASP A 206 14.84 -1.28 -17.13
N MET A 207 14.90 -0.15 -17.84
CA MET A 207 15.71 0.03 -19.05
C MET A 207 16.94 0.90 -18.83
N ARG A 208 17.33 1.16 -17.57
CA ARG A 208 18.48 2.00 -17.22
C ARG A 208 19.75 1.59 -17.91
N GLY A 209 20.06 0.29 -17.93
CA GLY A 209 21.28 -0.23 -18.54
C GLY A 209 21.41 0.16 -20.01
N ALA A 210 20.32 0.04 -20.78
CA ALA A 210 20.30 0.40 -22.19
C ALA A 210 20.37 1.92 -22.41
N ILE A 211 19.57 2.69 -21.67
CA ILE A 211 19.48 4.15 -21.83
C ILE A 211 20.79 4.82 -21.40
N LEU A 212 21.34 4.46 -20.24
CA LEU A 212 22.60 5.02 -19.75
C LEU A 212 23.79 4.57 -20.60
N GLY A 213 23.78 3.34 -21.12
CA GLY A 213 24.81 2.84 -22.03
C GLY A 213 24.92 3.64 -23.34
N ASN A 214 23.81 4.23 -23.79
CA ASN A 214 23.80 5.03 -25.03
C ASN A 214 24.49 6.39 -24.89
N ILE A 215 24.70 6.91 -23.67
CA ILE A 215 25.32 8.23 -23.43
C ILE A 215 26.73 8.32 -24.02
N ASN A 216 27.49 7.23 -23.92
CA ASN A 216 28.89 7.17 -24.37
C ASN A 216 29.05 6.49 -25.74
N THR A 217 27.94 6.17 -26.41
CA THR A 217 27.95 5.43 -27.68
C THR A 217 27.93 6.38 -28.88
N GLN A 218 28.71 6.05 -29.92
CA GLN A 218 28.71 6.77 -31.20
C GLN A 218 28.04 5.93 -32.29
N SER A 219 27.36 6.59 -33.23
CA SER A 219 26.78 5.99 -34.42
C SER A 219 27.06 6.89 -35.62
N GLY A 220 27.76 6.38 -36.63
CA GLY A 220 28.09 7.16 -37.84
C GLY A 220 28.92 8.41 -37.59
N GLY A 221 29.72 8.45 -36.51
CA GLY A 221 30.54 9.61 -36.12
C GLY A 221 29.81 10.67 -35.29
N GLU A 222 28.49 10.54 -35.07
CA GLU A 222 27.72 11.37 -34.13
C GLU A 222 27.46 10.62 -32.81
N LYS A 223 27.19 11.37 -31.73
CA LYS A 223 26.70 10.79 -30.47
C LYS A 223 25.33 10.15 -30.72
N LEU A 224 25.15 8.89 -30.31
CA LEU A 224 23.89 8.15 -30.47
C LEU A 224 22.72 8.88 -29.80
N THR A 225 22.97 9.57 -28.68
CA THR A 225 21.99 10.40 -27.97
C THR A 225 21.34 11.46 -28.86
N LYS A 226 22.09 12.07 -29.80
CA LYS A 226 21.53 13.05 -30.75
C LYS A 226 20.56 12.40 -31.73
N THR A 227 20.86 11.20 -32.20
CA THR A 227 19.95 10.43 -33.07
C THR A 227 18.69 10.05 -32.34
N ILE A 228 18.81 9.59 -31.08
CA ILE A 228 17.66 9.26 -30.24
C ILE A 228 16.78 10.48 -30.01
N SER A 229 17.35 11.63 -29.61
CA SER A 229 16.59 12.87 -29.41
C SER A 229 15.83 13.29 -30.67
N LYS A 230 16.43 13.14 -31.85
CA LYS A 230 15.75 13.37 -33.14
C LYS A 230 14.58 12.40 -33.35
N TYR A 231 14.76 11.10 -33.06
CA TYR A 231 13.71 10.09 -33.19
C TYR A 231 12.57 10.26 -32.18
N ILE A 232 12.86 10.70 -30.95
CA ILE A 232 11.84 11.01 -29.95
C ILE A 232 11.01 12.20 -30.42
N LYS A 233 11.66 13.25 -30.96
CA LYS A 233 10.99 14.48 -31.41
C LYS A 233 10.11 14.29 -32.65
N ASP A 234 10.42 13.31 -33.50
CA ASP A 234 9.68 13.04 -34.73
C ASP A 234 8.47 12.12 -34.50
N SER A 235 7.28 12.72 -34.41
CA SER A 235 6.01 12.01 -34.20
C SER A 235 5.60 11.11 -35.38
N SER A 236 6.18 11.28 -36.57
CA SER A 236 5.85 10.47 -37.75
C SER A 236 6.23 8.98 -37.57
N HIS A 237 7.17 8.69 -36.67
CA HIS A 237 7.59 7.33 -36.40
C HIS A 237 6.58 6.51 -35.57
N GLN A 238 5.67 7.15 -34.84
CA GLN A 238 4.63 6.50 -34.03
C GLN A 238 5.18 5.43 -33.06
N TRP A 239 6.27 5.74 -32.35
CA TRP A 239 6.99 4.78 -31.51
C TRP A 239 6.12 4.13 -30.43
N VAL A 240 5.28 4.91 -29.75
CA VAL A 240 4.38 4.39 -28.70
C VAL A 240 3.40 3.35 -29.27
N GLU A 241 2.80 3.62 -30.42
CA GLU A 241 1.85 2.70 -31.06
C GLU A 241 2.55 1.44 -31.60
N LYS A 242 3.76 1.57 -32.14
CA LYS A 242 4.59 0.41 -32.52
C LYS A 242 4.94 -0.45 -31.32
N GLY A 243 5.24 0.16 -30.18
CA GLY A 243 5.47 -0.53 -28.91
C GLY A 243 4.25 -1.35 -28.47
N LYS A 244 3.05 -0.75 -28.50
CA LYS A 244 1.79 -1.44 -28.17
C LYS A 244 1.50 -2.65 -29.06
N ARG A 245 1.93 -2.61 -30.33
CA ARG A 245 1.79 -3.73 -31.28
C ARG A 245 2.91 -4.77 -31.18
N GLY A 246 3.91 -4.57 -30.32
CA GLY A 246 5.06 -5.47 -30.17
C GLY A 246 6.09 -5.39 -31.30
N GLU A 247 6.06 -4.32 -32.10
CA GLU A 247 6.91 -4.15 -33.30
C GLU A 247 8.33 -3.63 -32.98
N LEU A 248 8.63 -3.38 -31.71
CA LEU A 248 9.90 -2.79 -31.26
C LEU A 248 10.89 -3.83 -30.68
N SER A 249 10.68 -5.13 -30.90
CA SER A 249 11.63 -6.14 -30.44
C SER A 249 13.03 -5.88 -31.01
N ALA A 250 14.03 -5.81 -30.12
CA ALA A 250 15.42 -5.43 -30.43
C ALA A 250 15.60 -4.05 -31.12
N ASN A 251 14.60 -3.17 -31.05
CA ASN A 251 14.68 -1.81 -31.60
C ASN A 251 15.36 -0.85 -30.60
N LEU A 252 16.20 0.06 -31.11
CA LEU A 252 16.85 1.10 -30.32
C LEU A 252 15.86 1.97 -29.52
N MET A 253 14.62 2.12 -30.00
CA MET A 253 13.60 2.96 -29.39
C MET A 253 12.77 2.25 -28.31
N LEU A 254 12.86 0.93 -28.18
CA LEU A 254 12.13 0.16 -27.17
C LEU A 254 12.40 0.66 -25.73
N PRO A 255 13.67 0.88 -25.30
CA PRO A 255 13.97 1.40 -23.97
C PRO A 255 13.24 2.71 -23.63
N TYR A 256 13.12 3.62 -24.60
CA TYR A 256 12.50 4.93 -24.39
C TYR A 256 10.98 4.83 -24.33
N VAL A 257 10.38 3.95 -25.14
CA VAL A 257 8.93 3.69 -25.06
C VAL A 257 8.58 3.07 -23.72
N GLN A 258 9.42 2.17 -23.19
CA GLN A 258 9.23 1.60 -21.85
C GLN A 258 9.46 2.64 -20.75
N LEU A 259 10.49 3.50 -20.86
CA LEU A 259 10.67 4.62 -19.93
C LEU A 259 9.43 5.53 -19.90
N TYR A 260 8.87 5.88 -21.07
CA TYR A 260 7.64 6.67 -21.15
C TYR A 260 6.47 6.01 -20.41
N GLN A 261 6.28 4.69 -20.59
CA GLN A 261 5.25 3.94 -19.89
C GLN A 261 5.45 3.94 -18.36
N VAL A 262 6.69 3.73 -17.90
CA VAL A 262 7.02 3.76 -16.47
C VAL A 262 6.75 5.13 -15.87
N LEU A 263 7.21 6.20 -16.53
CA LEU A 263 6.98 7.57 -16.07
C LEU A 263 5.48 7.87 -15.90
N LYS A 264 4.65 7.41 -16.85
CA LYS A 264 3.18 7.50 -16.78
C LYS A 264 2.60 6.74 -15.58
N ILE A 265 3.06 5.51 -15.35
CA ILE A 265 2.56 4.66 -14.25
C ILE A 265 2.99 5.22 -12.90
N GLU A 266 4.27 5.54 -12.73
CA GLU A 266 4.84 6.04 -11.49
C GLU A 266 4.18 7.35 -11.04
N ILE A 267 3.95 8.30 -11.96
CA ILE A 267 3.30 9.56 -11.60
C ILE A 267 1.84 9.36 -11.16
N ASP A 268 1.09 8.46 -11.81
CA ASP A 268 -0.28 8.12 -11.43
C ASP A 268 -0.35 7.44 -10.06
N LEU A 269 0.62 6.59 -9.74
CA LEU A 269 0.74 5.95 -8.42
C LEU A 269 1.12 6.96 -7.34
N LEU A 270 2.00 7.92 -7.62
CA LEU A 270 2.31 9.00 -6.68
C LEU A 270 1.12 9.94 -6.45
N ILE A 271 0.28 10.16 -7.46
CA ILE A 271 -0.99 10.89 -7.30
C ILE A 271 -1.93 10.12 -6.35
N GLN A 272 -2.09 8.81 -6.56
CA GLN A 272 -2.92 7.95 -5.69
C GLN A 272 -2.38 7.91 -4.26
N TYR A 273 -1.06 7.77 -4.09
CA TYR A 273 -0.37 7.83 -2.79
C TYR A 273 -0.71 9.13 -2.04
N ASN A 274 -0.58 10.28 -2.70
CA ASN A 274 -0.88 11.58 -2.09
C ASN A 274 -2.37 11.80 -1.84
N GLN A 275 -3.27 11.20 -2.63
CA GLN A 275 -4.69 11.20 -2.33
C GLN A 275 -4.98 10.37 -1.07
N TYR A 276 -4.44 9.16 -1.00
CA TYR A 276 -4.61 8.26 0.13
C TYR A 276 -4.14 8.89 1.44
N LEU A 277 -2.94 9.49 1.45
CA LEU A 277 -2.40 10.11 2.66
C LEU A 277 -3.17 11.33 3.15
N ARG A 278 -3.82 12.08 2.27
CA ARG A 278 -4.71 13.18 2.67
C ARG A 278 -5.95 12.68 3.40
N GLU A 279 -6.37 11.45 3.12
CA GLU A 279 -7.52 10.81 3.74
C GLU A 279 -7.15 9.98 4.98
N LEU A 280 -5.85 9.71 5.18
CA LEU A 280 -5.32 8.95 6.31
C LEU A 280 -5.53 9.68 7.65
N LYS A 281 -6.52 9.22 8.40
CA LYS A 281 -6.86 9.74 9.73
C LYS A 281 -5.88 9.27 10.80
#